data_AF-A0A2N9N905-F1
#
_entry.id   AF-A0A2N9N905-F1
#
_cell.length_a   1.000
_cell.length_b   1.000
_cell.length_c   1.000
_cell.angle_alpha   90.00
_cell.angle_beta   90.00
_cell.angle_gamma   90.00
#
_symmetry.space_group_name_H-M   'P 1'
#
loop_
_entity.id
_entity.type
_entity.pdbx_description
1 polymer ?
#
loop_
_entity_poly.entity_id
_entity_poly.type
_entity_poly.pdbx_seq_one_letter_code
_entity_poly.pdbx_strand_id
1 'polypeptide(L)' 'MYYVVRGKARMRVGAESQPVGAGSVIFVDAGVEHRFYDITEDLTVLVFFAPAETE' A
#
# COMPACT_ATOMS: atom_id res chain seq x y z
N MET A 1 -1.40 2.41 6.70
CA MET A 1 -0.02 2.05 6.28
C MET A 1 -0.03 0.66 5.66
N TYR A 2 0.72 0.44 4.58
CA TYR A 2 0.86 -0.85 3.90
C TYR A 2 2.29 -1.37 4.03
N TYR A 3 2.44 -2.67 4.24
CA TYR A 3 3.71 -3.39 4.13
C TYR A 3 3.58 -4.54 3.14
N VAL A 4 4.39 -4.54 2.09
CA VAL A 4 4.38 -5.58 1.06
C VAL A 4 5.22 -6.77 1.53
N VAL A 5 4.55 -7.88 1.81
CA VAL A 5 5.19 -9.13 2.27
C VAL A 5 5.83 -9.86 1.09
N ARG A 6 5.13 -9.95 -0.04
CA ARG A 6 5.61 -10.54 -1.30
C ARG A 6 4.88 -9.95 -2.51
N GLY A 7 5.45 -10.16 -3.69
CA GLY A 7 4.93 -9.71 -4.97
C GLY A 7 5.51 -8.37 -5.43
N LYS A 8 5.05 -7.92 -6.60
CA LYS A 8 5.47 -6.68 -7.26
C LYS A 8 4.29 -6.02 -7.94
N ALA A 9 4.20 -4.70 -7.77
CA ALA A 9 3.15 -3.89 -8.37
C ALA A 9 3.60 -2.43 -8.49
N ARG A 10 2.73 -1.58 -8.99
CA ARG A 10 2.79 -0.13 -8.77
C ARG A 10 1.70 0.27 -7.79
N MET A 11 1.99 1.27 -6.95
CA MET A 11 1.00 1.89 -6.08
C MET A 11 0.82 3.35 -6.48
N ARG A 12 -0.42 3.82 -6.43
CA ARG A 12 -0.77 5.24 -6.49
C ARG A 12 -1.30 5.66 -5.13
N VAL A 13 -0.82 6.80 -4.62
CA VAL A 13 -1.29 7.46 -3.40
C VAL A 13 -1.50 8.93 -3.76
N GLY A 14 -2.75 9.38 -3.84
CA GLY A 14 -3.08 10.68 -4.43
C GLY A 14 -2.54 10.80 -5.87
N ALA A 15 -1.72 11.81 -6.13
CA ALA A 15 -1.08 12.03 -7.43
C ALA A 15 0.24 11.26 -7.61
N GLU A 16 0.83 10.75 -6.52
CA GLU A 16 2.13 10.10 -6.56
C GLU A 16 2.01 8.65 -6.96
N SER A 17 2.98 8.17 -7.74
CA SER A 17 3.03 6.76 -8.08
C SER A 17 4.44 6.19 -8.11
N GLN A 18 4.57 5.02 -7.50
CA GLN A 18 5.85 4.36 -7.27
C GLN A 18 5.74 2.85 -7.46
N PRO A 19 6.82 2.19 -7.93
CA PRO A 19 6.91 0.74 -7.86
C PRO A 19 6.97 0.28 -6.40
N VAL A 20 6.36 -0.87 -6.11
CA VAL A 20 6.40 -1.51 -4.80
C VAL A 20 6.77 -2.99 -4.96
N GLY A 21 7.47 -3.53 -3.97
CA GLY A 21 7.87 -4.93 -3.91
C GLY A 21 8.07 -5.39 -2.47
N ALA A 22 8.47 -6.64 -2.27
CA ALA A 22 8.74 -7.18 -0.94
C ALA A 22 9.63 -6.24 -0.11
N GLY A 23 9.17 -5.90 1.10
CA GLY A 23 9.84 -4.96 2.00
C GLY A 23 9.42 -3.50 1.86
N SER A 24 8.66 -3.12 0.82
CA SER A 24 8.14 -1.76 0.69
C SER A 24 7.16 -1.42 1.83
N VAL A 25 7.36 -0.26 2.44
CA VAL A 25 6.44 0.36 3.42
C VAL A 25 5.84 1.61 2.78
N ILE A 26 4.51 1.71 2.78
CA ILE A 26 3.80 2.85 2.20
C ILE A 26 2.89 3.46 3.25
N PHE A 27 3.12 4.74 3.54
CA PHE A 27 2.22 5.55 4.35
C PHE A 27 1.12 6.14 3.48
N VAL A 28 -0.10 6.17 4.01
CA VAL A 28 -1.28 6.69 3.32
C VAL A 28 -2.07 7.48 4.36
N ASP A 29 -2.22 8.78 4.11
CA ASP A 29 -3.01 9.67 4.94
C ASP A 29 -4.50 9.32 4.88
N ALA A 30 -5.22 9.65 5.95
CA ALA A 30 -6.67 9.44 6.01
C ALA A 30 -7.39 10.19 4.88
N GLY A 31 -8.31 9.50 4.20
CA GLY A 31 -9.09 10.06 3.09
C GLY A 31 -8.32 10.21 1.78
N VAL A 32 -7.01 9.89 1.72
CA VAL A 32 -6.26 9.91 0.47
C VAL A 32 -6.57 8.66 -0.35
N GLU A 33 -7.05 8.86 -1.57
CA GLU A 33 -7.29 7.78 -2.52
C GLU A 33 -5.98 7.05 -2.83
N HIS A 34 -6.04 5.72 -2.81
CA HIS A 34 -4.89 4.87 -3.09
C HIS A 34 -5.32 3.55 -3.74
N ARG A 35 -4.49 3.05 -4.65
CA ARG A 35 -4.71 1.77 -5.34
C ARG A 35 -3.41 1.11 -5.75
N PHE A 36 -3.40 -0.22 -5.69
CA PHE A 36 -2.42 -1.04 -6.39
C PHE A 36 -2.85 -1.23 -7.85
N TYR A 37 -1.90 -1.25 -8.77
CA TYR A 37 -2.13 -1.48 -10.19
C TYR A 37 -0.85 -2.04 -10.85
N ASP A 38 -0.95 -2.49 -12.10
CA ASP A 38 0.15 -3.15 -12.83
C ASP A 38 0.84 -4.23 -11.98
N ILE A 39 0.04 -5.12 -11.38
CA ILE A 39 0.51 -6.24 -10.55
C ILE A 39 1.14 -7.28 -11.48
N THR A 40 2.43 -7.53 -11.32
CA THR A 40 3.20 -8.45 -12.16
C THR A 40 3.58 -9.75 -11.45
N GLU A 41 3.47 -9.79 -10.13
CA GLU A 41 3.64 -10.97 -9.29
C GLU A 41 2.57 -10.99 -8.19
N ASP A 42 2.14 -12.17 -7.75
CA ASP A 42 1.14 -12.35 -6.69
C ASP A 42 1.42 -11.48 -5.46
N LEU A 43 0.56 -10.50 -5.26
CA LEU A 43 0.73 -9.47 -4.24
C LEU A 43 0.12 -9.91 -2.91
N THR A 44 0.90 -9.85 -1.84
CA THR A 44 0.41 -10.07 -0.47
C THR A 44 0.88 -8.93 0.41
N VAL A 45 -0.06 -8.28 1.09
CA VAL A 45 0.18 -7.01 1.79
C VAL A 45 -0.46 -7.07 3.17
N LEU A 46 0.23 -6.52 4.17
CA LEU A 46 -0.34 -6.22 5.48
C LEU A 46 -0.78 -4.76 5.52
N VAL A 47 -1.98 -4.52 6.05
CA VAL A 47 -2.53 -3.16 6.23
C VAL A 47 -2.63 -2.89 7.72
N PHE A 48 -2.03 -1.78 8.14
CA PHE A 48 -2.09 -1.26 9.50
C PHE A 48 -2.98 -0.02 9.51
N PHE A 49 -4.04 -0.05 10.31
CA PHE A 49 -4.95 1.07 10.55
C PHE A 49 -4.50 1.83 11.80
N ALA A 50 -4.46 3.17 11.72
CA ALA A 50 -4.06 4.05 12.81
C ALA A 50 -4.84 5.39 12.74
N PRO A 51 -5.26 5.97 13.89
CA PRO A 51 -5.28 5.33 15.20
C PRO A 51 -6.13 4.05 15.18
N ALA A 52 -5.93 3.18 16.17
CA ALA A 52 -6.83 2.04 16.33
C ALA A 52 -8.27 2.57 16.45
N GLU A 53 -9.23 1.82 15.91
CA GLU A 53 -10.64 2.17 16.10
C GLU A 53 -10.92 2.32 17.59
N THR A 54 -11.61 3.40 17.93
CA THR A 54 -12.12 3.67 19.28
C THR A 54 -13.63 3.49 19.22
N GLU A 55 -14.18 2.73 20.17
CA GLU A 55 -15.64 2.53 20.31
C GLU A 55 -16.38 3.84 20.59
#